data_AF-A0A936XKZ5-F1
#
_entry.id   AF-A0A936XKZ5-F1
#
_cell.length_a   1.000
_cell.length_b   1.000
_cell.length_c   1.000
_cell.angle_alpha   90.00
_cell.angle_beta   90.00
_cell.angle_gamma   90.00
#
_symmetry.space_group_name_H-M   'P 1'
#
loop_
_entity.id
_entity.type
_entity.pdbx_description
1 polymer ?
#
loop_
_entity_poly.entity_id
_entity_poly.type
_entity_poly.pdbx_seq_one_letter_code
_entity_poly.pdbx_strand_id
1 'polypeptide(L)'
;MDNSTPDMSQTLVQYLDGELTVEQQAAVEQQLTSQPALQGEYDSLLVTREAIRFAGLQKQVAGIHVTMMKELNTPVKQIRPVRKIFRYSIAVAASLLLIIGGYLAYSFYSLSPNKVFDANYQSYELSTVRDGNNPPGAVEQAYQSKNYKAAIDQGSASTEIKDVFLVAIAAIAGFRKVLEMNKTAGSTIRKDETEYYLALSYLRNRDYDLSLELLRSIHDNPEHTYHGKVNAKMIRQVRWLKWR
;
A
#
# COMPACT_ATOMS: atom_id res chain seq x y z
N MET A 1 90.94 43.01 -23.46
CA MET A 1 90.61 43.10 -22.03
C MET A 1 89.19 43.58 -21.96
N ASP A 2 88.25 42.67 -21.66
CA ASP A 2 86.83 42.97 -21.47
C ASP A 2 86.69 43.91 -20.28
N ASN A 3 86.18 45.11 -20.54
CA ASN A 3 85.79 46.09 -19.54
C ASN A 3 84.27 46.31 -19.59
N SER A 4 83.51 45.21 -19.63
CA SER A 4 82.06 45.22 -19.49
C SER A 4 81.74 45.55 -18.04
N THR A 5 81.48 46.81 -17.75
CA THR A 5 81.06 47.31 -16.44
C THR A 5 79.67 46.77 -16.08
N PRO A 6 79.52 45.88 -15.08
CA PRO A 6 78.20 45.44 -14.59
C PRO A 6 77.33 46.58 -14.03
N ASP A 7 77.92 47.76 -13.83
CA ASP A 7 77.26 49.00 -13.41
C ASP A 7 76.32 49.58 -14.49
N MET A 8 76.64 49.36 -15.78
CA MET A 8 75.89 49.98 -16.87
C MET A 8 74.59 49.23 -17.19
N SER A 9 74.59 47.90 -17.12
CA SER A 9 73.38 47.08 -17.31
C SER A 9 72.35 47.36 -16.21
N GLN A 10 72.81 47.54 -14.97
CA GLN A 10 71.97 47.94 -13.85
C GLN A 10 71.38 49.34 -14.04
N THR A 11 72.17 50.28 -14.58
CA THR A 11 71.69 51.63 -14.91
C THR A 11 70.62 51.61 -16.02
N LEU A 12 70.76 50.75 -17.03
CA LEU A 12 69.74 50.57 -18.08
C LEU A 12 68.44 49.97 -17.53
N VAL A 13 68.53 49.05 -16.57
CA VAL A 13 67.35 48.50 -15.88
C VAL A 13 66.65 49.59 -15.07
N GLN A 14 67.38 50.38 -14.27
CA GLN A 14 66.83 51.53 -13.53
C GLN A 14 66.22 52.59 -14.45
N TYR A 15 66.81 52.82 -15.64
CA TYR A 15 66.23 53.68 -16.67
C TYR A 15 64.89 53.14 -17.18
N LEU A 16 64.80 51.84 -17.46
CA LEU A 16 63.57 51.18 -17.93
C LEU A 16 62.46 51.14 -16.87
N ASP A 17 62.84 51.04 -15.60
CA ASP A 17 61.95 51.07 -14.44
C ASP A 17 61.56 52.50 -14.02
N GLY A 18 62.22 53.53 -14.58
CA GLY A 18 61.93 54.95 -14.34
C GLY A 18 62.48 55.48 -13.03
N GLU A 19 63.49 54.82 -12.46
CA GLU A 19 64.08 55.12 -11.15
C GLU A 19 65.22 56.15 -11.21
N LEU A 20 65.69 56.52 -12.41
CA LEU A 20 66.77 57.50 -12.61
C LEU A 20 66.29 58.95 -12.51
N THR A 21 67.17 59.83 -12.02
CA THR A 21 66.93 61.29 -12.01
C THR A 21 67.00 61.88 -13.43
N VAL A 22 66.40 63.05 -13.65
CA VAL A 22 66.36 63.72 -14.97
C VAL A 22 67.75 63.94 -15.56
N GLU A 23 68.74 64.24 -14.71
CA GLU A 23 70.14 64.43 -15.12
C GLU A 23 70.81 63.12 -15.54
N GLN A 24 70.52 62.01 -14.84
CA GLN A 24 71.04 60.68 -15.16
C GLN A 24 70.41 60.10 -16.43
N GLN A 25 69.12 60.36 -16.65
CA GLN A 25 68.41 59.96 -17.88
C GLN A 25 69.06 60.60 -19.12
N ALA A 26 69.32 61.91 -19.08
CA ALA A 26 69.97 62.62 -20.17
C ALA A 26 71.39 62.08 -20.48
N ALA A 27 72.14 61.69 -19.43
CA ALA A 27 73.46 61.08 -19.59
C ALA A 27 73.39 59.69 -20.24
N VAL A 28 72.40 58.87 -19.85
CA VAL A 28 72.17 57.53 -20.44
C VAL A 28 71.74 57.64 -21.91
N GLU A 29 70.86 58.59 -22.25
CA GLU A 29 70.42 58.82 -23.64
C GLU A 29 71.58 59.26 -24.56
N GLN A 30 72.49 60.08 -24.05
CA GLN A 30 73.69 60.48 -24.77
C GLN A 30 74.66 59.30 -24.97
N GLN A 31 74.74 58.39 -24.00
CA GLN A 31 75.55 57.17 -24.09
C GLN A 31 74.95 56.14 -25.05
N LEU A 32 73.62 55.98 -25.05
CA LEU A 32 72.89 55.13 -26.00
C LEU A 32 73.09 55.59 -27.46
N THR A 33 73.21 56.91 -27.69
CA THR A 33 73.43 57.47 -29.02
C THR A 33 74.88 57.32 -29.49
N SER A 34 75.85 57.30 -28.56
CA SER A 34 77.28 57.26 -28.88
C SER A 34 77.86 55.84 -28.92
N GLN A 35 77.17 54.84 -28.33
CA GLN A 35 77.66 53.48 -28.22
C GLN A 35 76.65 52.44 -28.75
N PRO A 36 76.85 51.89 -29.97
CA PRO A 36 75.91 50.94 -30.57
C PRO A 36 75.79 49.60 -29.82
N ALA A 37 76.83 49.19 -29.08
CA ALA A 37 76.78 48.00 -28.23
C ALA A 37 75.79 48.16 -27.05
N LEU A 38 75.69 49.37 -26.51
CA LEU A 38 74.79 49.70 -25.41
C LEU A 38 73.33 49.73 -25.86
N GLN A 39 73.09 50.18 -27.09
CA GLN A 39 71.77 50.14 -27.72
C GLN A 39 71.25 48.70 -27.89
N GLY A 40 72.11 47.75 -28.28
CA GLY A 40 71.73 46.34 -28.40
C GLY A 40 71.36 45.68 -27.06
N GLU A 41 72.01 46.09 -25.97
CA GLU A 41 71.67 45.63 -24.62
C GLU A 41 70.33 46.22 -24.15
N TYR A 42 70.09 47.50 -24.41
CA TYR A 42 68.82 48.16 -24.15
C TYR A 42 67.63 47.50 -24.89
N ASP A 43 67.79 47.22 -26.18
CA ASP A 43 66.77 46.52 -26.99
C ASP A 43 66.49 45.12 -26.45
N SER A 44 67.53 44.41 -26.00
CA SER A 44 67.41 43.08 -25.40
C SER A 44 66.63 43.12 -24.06
N LEU A 45 66.87 44.14 -23.25
CA LEU A 45 66.13 44.36 -21.99
C LEU A 45 64.67 44.72 -22.24
N LEU A 46 64.36 45.53 -23.25
CA LEU A 46 62.99 45.84 -23.67
C LEU A 46 62.20 44.57 -24.06
N VAL A 47 62.79 43.74 -24.92
CA VAL A 47 62.18 42.47 -25.34
C VAL A 47 61.97 41.54 -24.15
N THR A 48 62.94 41.45 -23.25
CA THR A 48 62.86 40.63 -22.04
C THR A 48 61.73 41.10 -21.12
N ARG A 49 61.60 42.40 -20.91
CA ARG A 49 60.53 43.00 -20.11
C ARG A 49 59.15 42.71 -20.70
N GLU A 50 59.00 42.83 -22.02
CA GLU A 50 57.74 42.52 -22.70
C GLU A 50 57.39 41.03 -22.59
N ALA A 51 58.37 40.14 -22.74
CA ALA A 51 58.19 38.71 -22.59
C ALA A 51 57.75 38.32 -21.16
N ILE A 52 58.35 38.92 -20.13
CA ILE A 52 57.94 38.72 -18.73
C ILE A 52 56.50 39.20 -18.50
N ARG A 53 56.15 40.38 -19.05
CA ARG A 53 54.78 40.93 -18.95
C ARG A 53 53.76 40.00 -19.62
N PHE A 54 54.07 39.50 -20.81
CA PHE A 54 53.21 38.57 -21.53
C PHE A 54 53.02 37.25 -20.77
N ALA A 55 54.12 36.68 -20.24
CA ALA A 55 54.07 35.46 -19.43
C ALA A 55 53.23 35.66 -18.14
N GLY A 56 53.31 36.83 -17.50
CA GLY A 56 52.49 37.20 -16.35
C GLY A 56 50.99 37.26 -16.69
N LEU A 57 50.64 37.91 -17.81
CA LEU A 57 49.26 37.99 -18.30
C LEU A 57 48.69 36.60 -18.63
N GLN A 58 49.46 35.76 -19.32
CA GLN A 58 49.05 34.40 -19.66
C GLN A 58 48.70 33.58 -18.41
N LYS A 59 49.48 33.70 -17.33
CA LYS A 59 49.19 33.04 -16.05
C LYS A 59 47.90 33.55 -15.41
N GLN A 60 47.64 34.86 -15.44
CA GLN A 60 46.40 35.43 -14.90
C GLN A 60 45.16 34.92 -15.67
N VAL A 61 45.22 34.93 -17.00
CA VAL A 61 44.12 34.45 -17.86
C VAL A 61 43.87 32.96 -17.62
N ALA A 62 44.93 32.15 -17.52
CA ALA A 62 44.80 30.72 -17.23
C ALA A 62 44.13 30.48 -15.87
N GLY A 63 44.49 31.24 -14.83
CA GLY A 63 43.86 31.14 -13.50
C GLY A 63 42.37 31.50 -13.51
N ILE A 64 41.99 32.57 -14.22
CA ILE A 64 40.58 32.98 -14.39
C ILE A 64 39.80 31.91 -15.15
N HIS A 65 40.36 31.38 -16.24
CA HIS A 65 39.71 30.35 -17.04
C HIS A 65 39.42 29.06 -16.25
N VAL A 66 40.37 28.61 -15.42
CA VAL A 66 40.17 27.44 -14.54
C VAL A 66 39.03 27.68 -13.56
N THR A 67 38.96 28.89 -12.97
CA THR A 67 37.89 29.25 -12.02
C THR A 67 36.53 29.29 -12.70
N MET A 68 36.45 29.92 -13.88
CA MET A 68 35.22 30.01 -14.68
C MET A 68 34.71 28.62 -15.10
N MET A 69 35.61 27.75 -15.56
CA MET A 69 35.24 26.38 -15.95
C MET A 69 34.76 25.55 -14.75
N LYS A 70 35.30 25.81 -13.55
CA LYS A 70 34.84 25.14 -12.32
C LYS A 70 33.42 25.56 -11.95
N GLU A 71 33.07 26.83 -12.11
CA GLU A 71 31.72 27.34 -11.84
C GLU A 71 30.70 26.88 -12.88
N LEU A 72 31.05 26.91 -14.16
CA LEU A 72 30.18 26.45 -15.26
C LEU A 72 29.84 24.95 -15.17
N ASN A 73 30.77 24.13 -14.66
CA ASN A 73 30.57 22.69 -14.50
C ASN A 73 29.87 22.31 -13.19
N THR A 74 29.42 23.26 -12.36
CA THR A 74 28.59 22.92 -11.20
C THR A 74 27.22 22.43 -11.67
N PRO A 75 26.84 21.16 -11.39
CA PRO A 75 25.59 20.62 -11.89
C PRO A 75 24.43 21.31 -11.19
N VAL A 76 23.68 22.13 -11.94
CA VAL A 76 22.42 22.70 -11.47
C VAL A 76 21.48 21.54 -11.13
N LYS A 77 21.20 21.34 -9.83
CA LYS A 77 20.23 20.34 -9.36
C LYS A 77 18.87 20.67 -9.96
N GLN A 78 18.49 19.96 -11.03
CA GLN A 78 17.17 20.05 -11.60
C GLN A 78 16.16 19.47 -10.61
N ILE A 79 15.40 20.35 -9.95
CA ILE A 79 14.30 19.95 -9.09
C ILE A 79 13.21 19.38 -10.00
N ARG A 80 13.17 18.05 -10.14
CA ARG A 80 12.09 17.37 -10.87
C ARG A 80 10.74 17.69 -10.20
N PRO A 81 9.67 17.96 -10.97
CA PRO A 81 8.37 18.33 -10.41
C PRO A 81 7.64 17.10 -9.86
N VAL A 82 8.02 16.66 -8.66
CA VAL A 82 7.42 15.49 -7.97
C VAL A 82 5.93 15.73 -7.61
N ARG A 83 5.47 16.99 -7.63
CA ARG A 83 4.11 17.39 -7.26
C ARG A 83 3.00 16.78 -8.13
N LYS A 84 3.26 16.51 -9.43
CA LYS A 84 2.21 15.98 -10.32
C LYS A 84 1.91 14.50 -10.03
N ILE A 85 2.93 13.69 -9.82
CA ILE A 85 2.78 12.24 -9.56
C ILE A 85 2.05 12.01 -8.22
N PHE A 86 2.42 12.73 -7.17
CA PHE A 86 1.75 12.65 -5.87
C PHE A 86 0.28 13.07 -5.92
N ARG A 87 -0.07 14.09 -6.73
CA ARG A 87 -1.46 14.53 -6.85
C ARG A 87 -2.35 13.47 -7.51
N TYR A 88 -1.86 12.80 -8.54
CA TYR A 88 -2.61 11.73 -9.20
C TYR A 88 -2.68 10.46 -8.35
N SER A 89 -1.61 10.09 -7.63
CA SER A 89 -1.65 8.92 -6.73
C SER A 89 -2.64 9.11 -5.58
N ILE A 90 -2.68 10.31 -4.98
CA ILE A 90 -3.68 10.65 -3.95
C ILE A 90 -5.10 10.62 -4.52
N ALA A 91 -5.31 11.16 -5.71
CA ALA A 91 -6.63 11.15 -6.36
C ALA A 91 -7.10 9.71 -6.63
N VAL A 92 -6.21 8.84 -7.12
CA VAL A 92 -6.51 7.41 -7.33
C VAL A 92 -6.82 6.72 -6.01
N ALA A 93 -6.02 6.93 -4.96
CA ALA A 93 -6.28 6.34 -3.64
C ALA A 93 -7.62 6.79 -3.04
N ALA A 94 -7.94 8.09 -3.12
CA ALA A 94 -9.22 8.62 -2.67
C ALA A 94 -10.41 8.05 -3.45
N SER A 95 -10.25 7.86 -4.77
CA SER A 95 -11.29 7.24 -5.60
C SER A 95 -11.54 5.78 -5.21
N LEU A 96 -10.49 4.99 -4.94
CA LEU A 96 -10.62 3.62 -4.43
C LEU A 96 -11.29 3.58 -3.06
N LEU A 97 -10.94 4.50 -2.15
CA LEU A 97 -11.59 4.59 -0.85
C LEU A 97 -13.08 4.92 -0.95
N LEU A 98 -13.48 5.80 -1.88
CA LEU A 98 -14.89 6.09 -2.12
C LEU A 98 -15.64 4.88 -2.67
N ILE A 99 -15.04 4.14 -3.60
CA ILE A 99 -15.64 2.92 -4.16
C ILE A 99 -15.79 1.85 -3.07
N ILE A 100 -14.74 1.59 -2.31
CA ILE A 100 -14.75 0.58 -1.23
C ILE A 100 -15.71 1.00 -0.12
N GLY A 101 -15.65 2.26 0.32
CA GLY A 101 -16.53 2.81 1.35
C GLY A 101 -18.00 2.78 0.92
N GLY A 102 -18.29 3.18 -0.32
CA GLY A 102 -19.62 3.11 -0.90
C GLY A 102 -20.15 1.67 -0.99
N TYR A 103 -19.31 0.73 -1.42
CA TYR A 103 -19.65 -0.69 -1.45
C TYR A 103 -19.94 -1.25 -0.05
N LEU A 104 -19.10 -0.95 0.94
CA LEU A 104 -19.30 -1.37 2.33
C LEU A 104 -20.56 -0.77 2.92
N ALA A 105 -20.81 0.53 2.71
CA ALA A 105 -22.03 1.19 3.16
C ALA A 105 -23.27 0.56 2.51
N TYR A 106 -23.26 0.38 1.19
CA TYR A 106 -24.35 -0.29 0.47
C TYR A 106 -24.59 -1.70 1.00
N SER A 107 -23.53 -2.49 1.18
CA SER A 107 -23.61 -3.84 1.74
C SER A 107 -24.17 -3.83 3.17
N PHE A 108 -23.83 -2.83 3.99
CA PHE A 108 -24.31 -2.72 5.37
C PHE A 108 -25.80 -2.33 5.44
N TYR A 109 -26.21 -1.32 4.66
CA TYR A 109 -27.61 -0.88 4.62
C TYR A 109 -28.54 -1.94 4.02
N SER A 110 -28.06 -2.62 2.98
CA SER A 110 -28.83 -3.67 2.30
C SER A 110 -28.84 -5.00 3.06
N LEU A 111 -28.00 -5.19 4.08
CA LEU A 111 -27.98 -6.39 4.92
C LEU A 111 -29.24 -6.45 5.79
N SER A 112 -30.00 -7.53 5.67
CA SER A 112 -31.15 -7.81 6.53
C SER A 112 -31.09 -9.23 7.05
N PRO A 113 -31.73 -9.53 8.19
CA PRO A 113 -31.79 -10.89 8.74
C PRO A 113 -32.33 -11.89 7.71
N ASN A 114 -33.38 -11.50 6.98
CA ASN A 114 -33.97 -12.33 5.93
C ASN A 114 -32.97 -12.62 4.81
N LYS A 115 -32.18 -11.64 4.34
CA LYS A 115 -31.17 -11.92 3.30
C LYS A 115 -30.08 -12.89 3.76
N VAL A 116 -29.63 -12.77 5.01
CA VAL A 116 -28.62 -13.70 5.55
C VAL A 116 -29.26 -15.08 5.75
N PHE A 117 -30.51 -15.14 6.19
CA PHE A 117 -31.26 -16.39 6.26
C PHE A 117 -31.41 -17.02 4.88
N ASP A 118 -31.96 -16.32 3.89
CA ASP A 118 -32.24 -16.83 2.54
C ASP A 118 -30.96 -17.29 1.82
N ALA A 119 -29.83 -16.60 2.04
CA ALA A 119 -28.55 -16.96 1.43
C ALA A 119 -27.93 -18.24 2.02
N ASN A 120 -28.31 -18.63 3.23
CA ASN A 120 -27.74 -19.79 3.93
C ASN A 120 -28.76 -20.93 4.13
N TYR A 121 -30.05 -20.63 4.12
CA TYR A 121 -31.11 -21.62 4.28
C TYR A 121 -31.21 -22.52 3.06
N GLN A 122 -31.20 -23.82 3.30
CA GLN A 122 -31.45 -24.84 2.30
C GLN A 122 -32.66 -25.65 2.73
N SER A 123 -33.61 -25.84 1.80
CA SER A 123 -34.75 -26.73 2.01
C SER A 123 -34.23 -28.11 2.40
N TYR A 124 -34.70 -28.61 3.54
CA TYR A 124 -34.34 -29.93 4.00
C TYR A 124 -35.16 -30.95 3.21
N GLU A 125 -34.47 -31.83 2.49
CA GLU A 125 -35.08 -32.90 1.70
C GLU A 125 -34.77 -34.24 2.36
N LEU A 126 -35.79 -35.07 2.55
CA LEU A 126 -35.62 -36.43 3.03
C LEU A 126 -35.02 -37.28 1.91
N SER A 127 -33.88 -37.92 2.19
CA SER A 127 -33.28 -38.87 1.26
C SER A 127 -34.21 -40.08 1.14
N THR A 128 -34.73 -40.33 -0.05
CA THR A 128 -35.60 -41.47 -0.35
C THR A 128 -34.78 -42.75 -0.50
N VAL A 129 -34.14 -43.18 0.59
CA VAL A 129 -33.60 -44.54 0.63
C VAL A 129 -34.79 -45.47 0.71
N ARG A 130 -34.96 -46.28 -0.35
CA ARG A 130 -35.97 -47.32 -0.48
C ARG A 130 -35.62 -48.45 0.48
N ASP A 131 -35.84 -48.24 1.78
CA ASP A 131 -35.77 -49.32 2.75
C ASP A 131 -37.03 -50.17 2.58
N GLY A 132 -36.89 -51.29 1.88
CA GLY A 132 -38.01 -52.13 1.44
C GLY A 132 -38.82 -52.78 2.57
N ASN A 133 -38.41 -52.59 3.82
CA ASN A 133 -38.96 -53.30 4.98
C ASN A 133 -39.72 -52.42 5.97
N ASN A 134 -39.63 -51.08 5.90
CA ASN A 134 -40.40 -50.19 6.76
C ASN A 134 -41.06 -49.07 5.94
N PRO A 135 -42.40 -49.04 5.83
CA PRO A 135 -43.08 -47.92 5.17
C PRO A 135 -42.77 -46.61 5.91
N PRO A 136 -42.61 -45.49 5.20
CA PRO A 136 -42.40 -44.18 5.83
C PRO A 136 -43.55 -43.86 6.77
N GLY A 137 -43.23 -43.29 7.93
CA GLY A 137 -44.23 -42.85 8.91
C GLY A 137 -45.16 -41.78 8.34
N ALA A 138 -46.34 -41.61 8.93
CA ALA A 138 -47.33 -40.63 8.44
C ALA A 138 -46.76 -39.21 8.32
N VAL A 139 -45.96 -38.78 9.31
CA VAL A 139 -45.28 -37.48 9.33
C VAL A 139 -44.24 -37.37 8.21
N GLU A 140 -43.43 -38.41 8.00
CA GLU A 140 -42.43 -38.45 6.92
C GLU A 140 -43.09 -38.36 5.55
N GLN A 141 -44.16 -39.11 5.33
CA GLN A 141 -44.91 -39.10 4.08
C GLN A 141 -45.56 -37.74 3.82
N ALA A 142 -46.16 -37.12 4.85
CA ALA A 142 -46.70 -35.77 4.77
C ALA A 142 -45.61 -34.75 4.42
N TYR A 143 -44.43 -34.85 5.04
CA TYR A 143 -43.29 -33.97 4.76
C TYR A 143 -42.75 -34.16 3.33
N GLN A 144 -42.58 -35.41 2.87
CA GLN A 144 -42.14 -35.73 1.50
C GLN A 144 -43.12 -35.21 0.44
N SER A 145 -44.42 -35.27 0.72
CA SER A 145 -45.46 -34.71 -0.15
C SER A 145 -45.53 -33.17 -0.14
N LYS A 146 -44.61 -32.50 0.59
CA LYS A 146 -44.59 -31.05 0.83
C LYS A 146 -45.87 -30.52 1.52
N ASN A 147 -46.65 -31.42 2.13
CA ASN A 147 -47.81 -31.06 2.93
C ASN A 147 -47.36 -30.76 4.36
N TYR A 148 -46.66 -29.64 4.53
CA TYR A 148 -46.09 -29.21 5.80
C TYR A 148 -47.15 -29.04 6.89
N LYS A 149 -48.36 -28.60 6.52
CA LYS A 149 -49.48 -28.47 7.45
C LYS A 149 -49.86 -29.83 8.03
N ALA A 150 -50.04 -30.85 7.17
CA ALA A 150 -50.34 -32.21 7.63
C ALA A 150 -49.19 -32.81 8.45
N ALA A 151 -47.93 -32.55 8.09
CA ALA A 151 -46.77 -33.01 8.86
C ALA A 151 -46.77 -32.42 10.29
N ILE A 152 -47.08 -31.13 10.41
CA ILE A 152 -47.21 -30.45 11.72
C ILE A 152 -48.38 -31.04 12.50
N ASP A 153 -49.57 -31.15 11.89
CA ASP A 153 -50.78 -31.63 12.57
C ASP A 153 -50.61 -33.08 13.06
N GLN A 154 -49.98 -33.94 12.26
CA GLN A 154 -49.75 -35.36 12.59
C GLN A 154 -48.58 -35.56 13.56
N GLY A 155 -47.52 -34.75 13.47
CA GLY A 155 -46.31 -34.91 14.27
C GLY A 155 -46.31 -34.15 15.59
N SER A 156 -47.27 -33.23 15.83
CA SER A 156 -47.33 -32.41 17.04
C SER A 156 -47.38 -33.22 18.34
N ALA A 157 -47.99 -34.41 18.30
CA ALA A 157 -48.10 -35.33 19.44
C ALA A 157 -47.09 -36.50 19.39
N SER A 158 -46.19 -36.53 18.40
CA SER A 158 -45.22 -37.63 18.29
C SER A 158 -44.20 -37.60 19.43
N THR A 159 -43.81 -38.79 19.86
CA THR A 159 -42.73 -39.01 20.83
C THR A 159 -41.40 -39.39 20.16
N GLU A 160 -41.41 -39.56 18.83
CA GLU A 160 -40.21 -39.85 18.06
C GLU A 160 -39.42 -38.57 17.74
N ILE A 161 -38.12 -38.59 18.01
CA ILE A 161 -37.22 -37.45 17.78
C ILE A 161 -37.22 -37.04 16.30
N LYS A 162 -37.30 -38.02 15.39
CA LYS A 162 -37.34 -37.80 13.93
C LYS A 162 -38.58 -37.01 13.51
N ASP A 163 -39.76 -37.41 13.99
CA ASP A 163 -41.01 -36.71 13.69
C ASP A 163 -41.01 -35.29 14.25
N VAL A 164 -40.57 -35.12 15.50
CA VAL A 164 -40.49 -33.79 16.13
C VAL A 164 -39.50 -32.89 15.39
N PHE A 165 -38.41 -33.45 14.86
CA PHE A 165 -37.49 -32.72 13.99
C PHE A 165 -38.15 -32.30 12.66
N LEU A 166 -38.92 -33.18 12.02
CA LEU A 166 -39.62 -32.85 10.77
C LEU A 166 -40.69 -31.79 10.97
N VAL A 167 -41.43 -31.85 12.08
CA VAL A 167 -42.34 -30.78 12.49
C VAL A 167 -41.58 -29.47 12.68
N ALA A 168 -40.43 -29.52 13.34
CA ALA A 168 -39.62 -28.33 13.61
C ALA A 168 -39.10 -27.67 12.33
N ILE A 169 -38.66 -28.47 11.35
CA ILE A 169 -38.26 -27.99 10.04
C ILE A 169 -39.46 -27.42 9.26
N ALA A 170 -40.60 -28.12 9.26
CA ALA A 170 -41.80 -27.68 8.55
C ALA A 170 -42.34 -26.34 9.05
N ALA A 171 -42.28 -26.10 10.37
CA ALA A 171 -42.65 -24.83 10.99
C ALA A 171 -41.49 -23.82 11.10
N ILE A 172 -40.26 -24.22 10.82
CA ILE A 172 -39.02 -23.46 11.08
C ILE A 172 -39.00 -22.95 12.54
N ALA A 173 -39.40 -23.80 13.49
CA ALA A 173 -39.57 -23.47 14.90
C ALA A 173 -39.47 -24.72 15.78
N GLY A 174 -39.33 -24.58 17.10
CA GLY A 174 -39.42 -25.73 18.01
C GLY A 174 -38.19 -26.66 18.06
N PHE A 175 -37.07 -26.32 17.42
CA PHE A 175 -35.83 -27.11 17.44
C PHE A 175 -35.26 -27.36 18.84
N ARG A 176 -35.52 -26.48 19.81
CA ARG A 176 -35.12 -26.69 21.22
C ARG A 176 -35.68 -28.00 21.78
N LYS A 177 -36.94 -28.34 21.44
CA LYS A 177 -37.59 -29.58 21.87
C LYS A 177 -36.83 -30.81 21.35
N VAL A 178 -36.34 -30.76 20.11
CA VAL A 178 -35.53 -31.84 19.52
C VAL A 178 -34.23 -32.04 20.30
N LEU A 179 -33.52 -30.96 20.65
CA LEU A 179 -32.30 -31.03 21.46
C LEU A 179 -32.56 -31.57 22.87
N GLU A 180 -33.65 -31.15 23.51
CA GLU A 180 -34.05 -31.64 24.84
C GLU A 180 -34.42 -33.13 24.83
N MET A 181 -35.14 -33.58 23.80
CA MET A 181 -35.47 -35.00 23.63
C MET A 181 -34.22 -35.84 23.40
N ASN A 182 -33.30 -35.38 22.54
CA ASN A 182 -32.00 -36.02 22.33
C ASN A 182 -31.20 -36.14 23.64
N LYS A 183 -31.13 -35.06 24.42
CA LYS A 183 -30.44 -35.05 25.73
C LYS A 183 -31.07 -36.05 26.71
N THR A 184 -32.39 -36.12 26.76
CA THR A 184 -33.14 -37.02 27.66
C THR A 184 -32.96 -38.48 27.24
N ALA A 185 -32.96 -38.76 25.93
CA ALA A 185 -32.81 -40.09 25.38
C ALA A 185 -31.34 -40.57 25.27
N GLY A 186 -30.37 -39.70 25.58
CA GLY A 186 -28.94 -40.00 25.35
C GLY A 186 -28.60 -40.20 23.87
N SER A 187 -29.34 -39.56 22.97
CA SER A 187 -29.26 -39.73 21.52
C SER A 187 -28.70 -38.48 20.84
N THR A 188 -28.18 -38.64 19.62
CA THR A 188 -27.67 -37.56 18.76
C THR A 188 -28.41 -37.50 17.42
N ILE A 189 -29.60 -38.11 17.33
CA ILE A 189 -30.40 -38.15 16.10
C ILE A 189 -30.68 -36.74 15.62
N ARG A 190 -30.26 -36.42 14.39
CA ARG A 190 -30.45 -35.11 13.74
C ARG A 190 -29.89 -33.92 14.53
N LYS A 191 -28.92 -34.15 15.42
CA LYS A 191 -28.40 -33.11 16.31
C LYS A 191 -27.79 -31.95 15.51
N ASP A 192 -26.88 -32.26 14.60
CA ASP A 192 -26.16 -31.25 13.81
C ASP A 192 -27.11 -30.43 12.92
N GLU A 193 -28.06 -31.09 12.27
CA GLU A 193 -29.11 -30.43 11.50
C GLU A 193 -29.92 -29.50 12.39
N THR A 194 -30.32 -29.98 13.58
CA THR A 194 -31.11 -29.21 14.54
C THR A 194 -30.35 -27.97 15.00
N GLU A 195 -29.07 -28.08 15.36
CA GLU A 195 -28.24 -26.96 15.79
C GLU A 195 -28.12 -25.90 14.68
N TYR A 196 -27.89 -26.34 13.45
CA TYR A 196 -27.78 -25.45 12.29
C TYR A 196 -29.09 -24.69 11.99
N TYR A 197 -30.20 -25.42 11.85
CA TYR A 197 -31.50 -24.79 11.55
C TYR A 197 -32.02 -23.96 12.72
N LEU A 198 -31.69 -24.33 13.97
CA LEU A 198 -31.97 -23.51 15.14
C LEU A 198 -31.20 -22.18 15.07
N ALA A 199 -29.91 -22.21 14.73
CA ALA A 199 -29.11 -20.99 14.57
C ALA A 199 -29.69 -20.04 13.51
N LEU A 200 -30.20 -20.60 12.40
CA LEU A 200 -30.89 -19.85 11.35
C LEU A 200 -32.25 -19.30 11.82
N SER A 201 -33.00 -20.07 12.62
CA SER A 201 -34.27 -19.61 13.17
C SER A 201 -34.07 -18.41 14.12
N TYR A 202 -33.03 -18.44 14.97
CA TYR A 202 -32.67 -17.29 15.81
C TYR A 202 -32.25 -16.08 14.99
N LEU A 203 -31.48 -16.29 13.92
CA LEU A 203 -31.12 -15.21 13.00
C LEU A 203 -32.37 -14.53 12.43
N ARG A 204 -33.35 -15.32 11.97
CA ARG A 204 -34.61 -14.80 11.43
C ARG A 204 -35.45 -14.06 12.48
N ASN A 205 -35.44 -14.56 13.72
CA ASN A 205 -36.14 -13.98 14.86
C ASN A 205 -35.40 -12.78 15.51
N ARG A 206 -34.23 -12.40 14.99
CA ARG A 206 -33.35 -11.34 15.51
C ARG A 206 -32.71 -11.64 16.87
N ASP A 207 -32.71 -12.89 17.29
CA ASP A 207 -31.99 -13.38 18.48
C ASP A 207 -30.51 -13.61 18.14
N TYR A 208 -29.80 -12.53 17.79
CA TYR A 208 -28.46 -12.63 17.23
C TYR A 208 -27.42 -13.22 18.19
N ASP A 209 -27.60 -13.06 19.50
CA ASP A 209 -26.69 -13.62 20.50
C ASP A 209 -26.72 -15.14 20.49
N LEU A 210 -27.92 -15.73 20.59
CA LEU A 210 -28.11 -17.17 20.52
C LEU A 210 -27.72 -17.74 19.15
N SER A 211 -28.02 -17.00 18.08
CA SER A 211 -27.58 -17.37 16.73
C SER A 211 -26.05 -17.41 16.64
N LEU A 212 -25.36 -16.36 17.11
CA LEU A 212 -23.90 -16.29 17.07
C LEU A 212 -23.22 -17.36 17.92
N GLU A 213 -23.80 -17.69 19.07
CA GLU A 213 -23.31 -18.77 19.93
C GLU A 213 -23.31 -20.11 19.18
N LEU A 214 -24.45 -20.49 18.59
CA LEU A 214 -24.56 -21.73 17.82
C LEU A 214 -23.69 -21.71 16.57
N LEU A 215 -23.69 -20.62 15.80
CA LEU A 215 -22.88 -20.51 14.59
C LEU A 215 -21.38 -20.63 14.88
N ARG A 216 -20.90 -20.07 15.99
CA ARG A 216 -19.49 -20.25 16.40
C ARG A 216 -19.22 -21.69 16.80
N SER A 217 -20.09 -22.30 17.60
CA SER A 217 -19.96 -23.72 17.96
C SER A 217 -19.88 -24.63 16.73
N ILE A 218 -20.69 -24.37 15.70
CA ILE A 218 -20.67 -25.13 14.44
C ILE A 218 -19.39 -24.83 13.63
N HIS A 219 -19.00 -23.57 13.54
CA HIS A 219 -17.78 -23.16 12.83
C HIS A 219 -16.51 -23.71 13.49
N ASP A 220 -16.48 -23.80 14.82
CA ASP A 220 -15.29 -24.21 15.56
C ASP A 220 -15.19 -25.73 15.75
N ASN A 221 -16.24 -26.49 15.35
CA ASN A 221 -16.27 -27.94 15.39
C ASN A 221 -16.11 -28.54 13.98
N PRO A 222 -14.93 -29.08 13.62
CA PRO A 222 -14.69 -29.67 12.29
C PRO A 222 -15.53 -30.91 12.00
N GLU A 223 -15.96 -31.63 13.04
CA GLU A 223 -16.77 -32.85 12.92
C GLU A 223 -18.25 -32.56 12.68
N HIS A 224 -18.68 -31.30 12.85
CA HIS A 224 -20.07 -30.92 12.64
C HIS A 224 -20.42 -30.95 11.16
N THR A 225 -21.52 -31.62 10.80
CA THR A 225 -21.95 -31.82 9.40
C THR A 225 -22.08 -30.49 8.61
N TYR A 226 -22.44 -29.41 9.30
CA TYR A 226 -22.63 -28.07 8.73
C TYR A 226 -21.42 -27.13 8.91
N HIS A 227 -20.28 -27.60 9.42
CA HIS A 227 -19.06 -26.81 9.61
C HIS A 227 -18.70 -26.00 8.36
N GLY A 228 -18.61 -26.66 7.20
CA GLY A 228 -18.27 -26.00 5.93
C GLY A 228 -19.32 -24.98 5.43
N LYS A 229 -20.55 -25.05 5.92
CA LYS A 229 -21.61 -24.09 5.56
C LYS A 229 -21.56 -22.84 6.43
N VAL A 230 -21.17 -22.96 7.69
CA VAL A 230 -21.02 -21.81 8.59
C VAL A 230 -19.61 -21.26 8.45
N ASN A 231 -19.45 -20.20 7.64
CA ASN A 231 -18.16 -19.56 7.43
C ASN A 231 -18.01 -18.23 8.19
N ALA A 232 -16.77 -17.74 8.27
CA ALA A 232 -16.46 -16.46 8.92
C ALA A 232 -17.22 -15.26 8.33
N LYS A 233 -17.64 -15.32 7.05
CA LYS A 233 -18.46 -14.28 6.42
C LYS A 233 -19.86 -14.25 7.03
N MET A 234 -20.51 -15.40 7.19
CA MET A 234 -21.83 -15.52 7.83
C MET A 234 -21.78 -14.97 9.27
N ILE A 235 -20.82 -15.43 10.08
CA ILE A 235 -20.65 -14.95 11.46
C ILE A 235 -20.46 -13.42 11.51
N ARG A 236 -19.69 -12.86 10.58
CA ARG A 236 -19.50 -11.40 10.47
C ARG A 236 -20.79 -10.68 10.10
N GLN A 237 -21.56 -11.20 9.15
CA GLN A 237 -22.85 -10.62 8.76
C GLN A 237 -23.84 -10.61 9.94
N VAL A 238 -23.96 -11.72 10.68
CA VAL A 238 -24.83 -11.77 11.87
C VAL A 238 -24.33 -10.81 12.96
N ARG A 239 -23.01 -10.70 13.14
CA ARG A 239 -22.42 -9.71 14.05
C ARG A 239 -22.75 -8.28 13.65
N TRP A 240 -22.68 -7.93 12.37
CA TRP A 240 -23.08 -6.59 11.90
C TRP A 240 -24.57 -6.33 12.10
N LEU A 241 -25.43 -7.33 11.90
CA LEU A 241 -26.86 -7.22 12.17
C LEU A 241 -27.16 -6.95 13.65
N LYS A 242 -26.38 -7.50 14.58
CA LYS A 242 -26.50 -7.22 16.01
C LYS A 242 -26.20 -5.75 16.36
N TRP A 243 -25.29 -5.12 15.64
CA TRP A 243 -24.81 -3.76 15.94
C TRP A 243 -25.58 -2.66 15.20
N ARG A 244 -26.55 -3.06 14.38
CA ARG A 244 -27.45 -2.18 13.64
C ARG A 244 -28.71 -1.92 14.44
#